data_AF-A0A2N2ZX10-F1
#
_entry.id   AF-A0A2N2ZX10-F1
#
_cell.length_a   1.000
_cell.length_b   1.000
_cell.length_c   1.000
_cell.angle_alpha   90.00
_cell.angle_beta   90.00
_cell.angle_gamma   90.00
#
_symmetry.space_group_name_H-M   'P 1'
#
loop_
_entity.id
_entity.type
_entity.pdbx_description
1 polymer ?
#
loop_
_entity_poly.entity_id
_entity_poly.type
_entity_poly.pdbx_seq_one_letter_code
_entity_poly.pdbx_strand_id
1 'polypeptide(L)' 'TFLNKASITKELDAIPENTHVVIDGSKSFAIAYDVLENIQEFVDYTFKLRNITAETKGLDKVKSISSH' A
#
# COMPACT_ATOMS: atom_id res chain seq x y z
N THR A 1 10.39 1.70 -12.72
CA THR A 1 10.47 0.44 -11.95
C THR A 1 9.19 -0.33 -12.13
N PHE A 2 9.29 -1.62 -12.45
CA PHE A 2 8.14 -2.54 -12.36
C PHE A 2 7.90 -2.85 -10.88
N LEU A 3 6.74 -2.49 -10.35
CA LEU A 3 6.32 -2.87 -9.01
C LEU A 3 5.91 -4.35 -9.05
N ASN A 4 6.71 -5.22 -8.44
CA ASN A 4 6.38 -6.64 -8.28
C ASN A 4 5.95 -6.91 -6.83
N LYS A 5 5.20 -7.99 -6.62
CA LYS A 5 4.64 -8.38 -5.31
C LYS A 5 5.67 -8.48 -4.19
N ALA A 6 6.81 -9.13 -4.44
CA ALA A 6 7.82 -9.37 -3.41
C ALA A 6 8.57 -8.08 -3.02
N SER A 7 8.79 -7.19 -3.99
CA SER A 7 9.47 -5.91 -3.76
C SER A 7 8.62 -4.97 -2.90
N ILE A 8 7.32 -4.84 -3.19
CA ILE A 8 6.47 -3.89 -2.46
C ILE A 8 6.26 -4.30 -1.00
N THR A 9 6.00 -5.59 -0.73
CA THR A 9 5.81 -6.08 0.66
C THR A 9 7.04 -5.80 1.50
N LYS A 10 8.24 -6.10 0.96
CA LYS A 10 9.51 -5.85 1.67
C LYS A 10 9.74 -4.37 1.94
N GLU A 11 9.39 -3.50 0.98
CA GLU A 11 9.50 -2.05 1.15
C GLU A 11 8.54 -1.54 2.23
N LEU A 12 7.29 -2.02 2.25
CA LEU A 12 6.30 -1.66 3.27
C LEU A 12 6.70 -2.12 4.67
N ASP A 13 7.25 -3.33 4.81
CA ASP A 13 7.73 -3.85 6.09
C ASP A 13 8.93 -3.07 6.63
N ALA A 14 9.83 -2.64 5.74
CA ALA A 14 11.04 -1.88 6.09
C ALA A 14 10.75 -0.44 6.55
N ILE A 15 9.53 0.07 6.37
CA ILE A 15 9.14 1.40 6.85
C ILE A 15 9.30 1.45 8.37
N PRO A 16 9.93 2.48 8.96
CA PRO A 16 10.05 2.61 10.41
C PRO A 16 8.73 3.01 11.06
N GLU A 17 8.56 2.64 12.32
CA GLU A 17 7.42 3.10 13.14
C GLU A 17 7.46 4.62 13.37
N ASN A 18 6.31 5.23 13.66
CA ASN A 18 6.20 6.68 13.92
C ASN A 18 6.64 7.56 12.74
N THR A 19 6.52 7.06 11.51
CA THR A 19 6.87 7.82 10.30
C THR A 19 5.63 8.26 9.53
N HIS A 20 5.83 9.27 8.67
CA HIS A 20 4.83 9.68 7.69
C HIS A 20 5.24 9.18 6.31
N VAL A 21 4.33 8.47 5.65
CA VAL A 21 4.56 7.80 4.37
C VAL A 21 3.52 8.25 3.36
N VAL A 22 3.99 8.62 2.17
CA VAL A 22 3.12 8.95 1.04
C VAL A 22 3.36 7.94 -0.07
N ILE A 23 2.31 7.23 -0.47
CA ILE A 23 2.33 6.26 -1.57
C ILE A 23 1.64 6.93 -2.77
N ASP A 24 2.45 7.43 -3.71
CA ASP A 24 1.98 8.17 -4.88
C ASP A 24 2.03 7.31 -6.16
N GLY A 25 0.85 6.81 -6.56
CA GLY A 25 0.62 6.09 -7.80
C GLY A 25 0.17 6.96 -8.97
N SER A 26 0.05 8.29 -8.81
CA SER A 26 -0.51 9.18 -9.84
C SER A 26 0.26 9.20 -11.17
N LYS A 27 1.52 8.76 -11.17
CA LYS A 27 2.38 8.65 -12.35
C LYS A 27 2.49 7.21 -12.87
N SER A 28 1.82 6.26 -12.24
CA SER A 28 1.81 4.86 -12.66
C SER A 28 0.75 4.64 -13.73
N PHE A 29 1.15 4.13 -14.89
CA PHE A 29 0.23 3.81 -15.98
C PHE A 29 -0.71 2.64 -15.63
N ALA A 30 -0.19 1.63 -14.93
CA ALA A 30 -0.94 0.51 -14.42
C ALA A 30 -0.25 -0.03 -13.17
N ILE A 31 -1.04 -0.42 -12.17
CA ILE A 31 -0.57 -1.06 -10.95
C ILE A 31 -1.26 -2.41 -10.87
N ALA A 32 -0.48 -3.46 -10.61
CA ALA A 32 -1.02 -4.80 -10.51
C ALA A 32 -1.95 -4.92 -9.29
N TYR A 33 -3.00 -5.73 -9.41
CA TYR A 33 -4.02 -5.89 -8.38
C TYR A 33 -3.45 -6.37 -7.04
N ASP A 34 -2.51 -7.31 -7.07
CA ASP A 34 -1.83 -7.82 -5.88
C ASP A 34 -0.97 -6.75 -5.18
N VAL A 35 -0.37 -5.84 -5.93
CA VAL A 35 0.34 -4.68 -5.38
C VAL A 35 -0.62 -3.72 -4.69
N LEU A 36 -1.78 -3.43 -5.31
CA LEU A 36 -2.81 -2.60 -4.69
C LEU A 36 -3.36 -3.23 -3.41
N GLU A 37 -3.55 -4.55 -3.38
CA GLU A 37 -4.01 -5.29 -2.20
C GLU A 37 -3.01 -5.19 -1.04
N ASN A 38 -1.71 -5.36 -1.30
CA ASN A 38 -0.65 -5.20 -0.28
C ASN A 38 -0.61 -3.78 0.28
N ILE A 39 -0.72 -2.78 -0.60
CA ILE A 39 -0.78 -1.38 -0.17
C ILE A 39 -2.01 -1.19 0.71
N GLN A 40 -3.18 -1.66 0.28
CA GLN A 40 -4.44 -1.52 1.02
C GLN A 40 -4.39 -2.18 2.39
N GLU A 41 -3.86 -3.40 2.50
CA GLU A 41 -3.65 -4.09 3.77
C GLU A 41 -2.74 -3.27 4.72
N PHE A 42 -1.66 -2.69 4.19
CA PHE A 42 -0.77 -1.82 4.95
C PHE A 42 -1.49 -0.57 5.48
N VAL A 43 -2.26 0.12 4.63
CA VAL A 43 -3.03 1.32 5.03
C VAL A 43 -4.32 1.02 5.81
N ASP A 44 -4.80 -0.22 5.87
CA ASP A 44 -5.99 -0.56 6.66
C ASP A 44 -5.60 -1.07 8.06
N TYR A 45 -4.50 -1.82 8.16
CA TYR A 45 -4.11 -2.54 9.38
C TYR A 45 -2.72 -2.13 9.89
N THR A 46 -1.67 -2.34 9.11
CA THR A 46 -0.27 -2.22 9.57
C THR A 46 0.08 -0.81 10.05
N PHE A 47 -0.38 0.22 9.35
CA PHE A 47 -0.04 1.61 9.70
C PHE A 47 -0.57 2.01 11.09
N LYS A 48 -1.77 1.54 11.49
CA LYS A 48 -2.37 1.82 12.82
C LYS A 48 -1.55 1.17 13.92
N LEU A 49 -1.14 -0.08 13.71
CA LEU A 49 -0.40 -0.86 14.71
C LEU A 49 0.98 -0.25 14.99
N ARG A 50 1.58 0.38 13.98
CA ARG A 50 2.95 0.90 14.02
C ARG A 50 3.03 2.42 14.20
N ASN A 51 1.89 3.06 14.50
CA ASN A 51 1.75 4.51 14.59
C ASN A 51 2.33 5.27 13.38
N ILE A 52 2.18 4.69 12.19
CA ILE A 52 2.59 5.30 10.92
C ILE A 52 1.42 6.17 10.47
N THR A 53 1.70 7.32 9.85
CA THR A 53 0.70 8.10 9.12
C THR A 53 0.88 7.81 7.63
N ALA A 54 -0.16 7.34 6.94
CA ALA A 54 -0.06 6.96 5.55
C ALA A 54 -1.08 7.70 4.67
N GLU A 55 -0.63 8.19 3.52
CA GLU A 55 -1.46 8.84 2.49
C GLU A 55 -1.29 8.13 1.16
N THR A 56 -2.38 7.94 0.42
CA THR A 56 -2.37 7.37 -0.93
C THR A 56 -2.82 8.42 -1.95
N LYS A 57 -2.13 8.50 -3.09
CA LYS A 57 -2.46 9.42 -4.19
C LYS A 57 -2.49 8.68 -5.51
N GLY A 58 -3.57 8.85 -6.28
CA GLY A 58 -3.71 8.20 -7.59
C GLY A 58 -3.70 6.67 -7.54
N LEU A 59 -4.16 6.08 -6.43
CA LEU A 59 -4.36 4.64 -6.28
C LEU A 59 -5.85 4.34 -6.27
N ASP A 60 -6.27 3.39 -7.11
CA ASP A 60 -7.63 2.87 -7.07
C ASP A 60 -7.85 2.04 -5.80
N LYS A 61 -9.01 2.23 -5.16
CA LYS A 61 -9.39 1.39 -4.03
C LYS A 61 -9.75 0.00 -4.53
N VAL A 62 -9.12 -1.03 -3.96
CA VAL A 62 -9.52 -2.41 -4.17
C VAL A 62 -10.83 -2.63 -3.40
N LYS A 63 -11.91 -2.95 -4.13
CA LYS A 63 -13.12 -3.45 -3.51
C LYS A 63 -12.80 -4.84 -2.96
N SER A 64 -12.61 -4.94 -1.65
CA SER A 64 -12.69 -6.24 -0.98
C SER A 64 -14.09 -6.77 -1.22
N ILE A 65 -14.21 -7.76 -2.11
CA ILE A 65 -15.41 -8.58 -2.24
C ILE A 65 -15.43 -9.45 -0.99
N SER A 66 -15.89 -8.87 0.12
CA SER A 66 -16.31 -9.60 1.30
C SER A 66 -17.60 -10.32 0.93
N SER A 67 -17.45 -11.41 0.19
CA SER A 67 -18.50 -12.41 0.00
C SER A 67 -18.70 -13.08 1.36
N HIS A 68 -19.70 -12.60 2.09
CA HIS A 68 -20.29 -13.28 3.23
C HIS A 68 -21.14 -14.46 2.76
#